data_AF-A0A7V1CYR3-F1
#
_entry.id   AF-A0A7V1CYR3-F1
#
_cell.length_a   1.000
_cell.length_b   1.000
_cell.length_c   1.000
_cell.angle_alpha   90.00
_cell.angle_beta   90.00
_cell.angle_gamma   90.00
#
_symmetry.space_group_name_H-M   'P 1'
#
loop_
_entity.id
_entity.type
_entity.pdbx_description
1 polymer ?
#
loop_
_entity_poly.entity_id
_entity_poly.type
_entity_poly.pdbx_seq_one_letter_code
_entity_poly.pdbx_strand_id
1 'polypeptide(L)'
;MKELQTDVVVIGAGTAGLSAYRNAKQHTNNVLMIEAGPYGTTCARVGCMPSKLLIAAAEAAHAIAAAPAFGVHSSKPRIDGKQVMARVRSERDRFTGFVVEAIDELPADDKINGYAKFLDANRIQIDDHTIITAKRFVIATGSRPAYPGVFNNFGDRLIINDDVFNWQDLPESVAVFGPGVIGLEIGQALHRLGVKVKLFGVGGAIGPITDPVVKDYANTVFAEEFYVDTDSNVSDMQQVGDKAQLSYVDKNGNKQSEQFDYVLAATGRVPNTDKLGLENTGIELDERGVPIADKHTMQCGDSNIFIAGDASNMMPLLHEASDQGTIAGQNAGRFPDVRNGLRRAAIAAVFSDPQIAMVGETYKQITARFGECGCFEIGEVSFENQGRSRVMLKNKGHMRLYAEQGTGLFLGAEFIGPQAEHIAHLLAWAVQNKMTVPQMLDMPFYHPVIEEGLRTALRDLNAKLKFGPDIINQCMECGPGN
;
A
#
# COMPACT_ATOMS: atom_id res chain seq x y z
N MET A 1 39.74 -3.36 9.42
CA MET A 1 38.61 -3.53 8.48
C MET A 1 39.02 -4.50 7.38
N LYS A 2 38.18 -5.49 7.07
CA LYS A 2 38.29 -6.37 5.91
C LYS A 2 38.01 -5.55 4.66
N GLU A 3 38.82 -5.68 3.61
CA GLU A 3 38.56 -5.03 2.32
C GLU A 3 38.05 -6.06 1.32
N LEU A 4 36.98 -5.72 0.60
CA LEU A 4 36.37 -6.54 -0.42
C LEU A 4 36.17 -5.74 -1.71
N GLN A 5 36.22 -6.45 -2.84
CA GLN A 5 35.88 -5.91 -4.15
C GLN A 5 34.77 -6.73 -4.78
N THR A 6 33.73 -6.07 -5.29
CA THR A 6 32.63 -6.75 -5.96
C THR A 6 32.12 -6.00 -7.19
N ASP A 7 31.36 -6.68 -8.03
CA ASP A 7 30.75 -6.05 -9.20
C ASP A 7 29.48 -5.29 -8.81
N VAL A 8 28.60 -5.91 -8.02
CA VAL A 8 27.33 -5.33 -7.57
C VAL A 8 27.15 -5.53 -6.07
N VAL A 9 26.75 -4.48 -5.35
CA VAL A 9 26.24 -4.59 -3.98
C VAL A 9 24.75 -4.32 -3.95
N VAL A 10 24.00 -5.19 -3.28
CA VAL A 10 22.58 -4.98 -2.96
C VAL A 10 22.46 -4.70 -1.46
N ILE A 11 21.95 -3.52 -1.11
CA ILE A 11 21.79 -3.07 0.29
C ILE A 11 20.34 -3.33 0.72
N GLY A 12 20.15 -4.31 1.58
CA GLY A 12 18.86 -4.80 2.08
C GLY A 12 18.47 -6.15 1.46
N ALA A 13 18.02 -7.08 2.29
CA ALA A 13 17.53 -8.42 1.92
C ALA A 13 15.99 -8.53 2.00
N GLY A 14 15.29 -7.43 1.75
CA GLY A 14 13.84 -7.41 1.56
C GLY A 14 13.41 -7.91 0.18
N THR A 15 12.13 -7.78 -0.17
CA THR A 15 11.59 -8.27 -1.45
C THR A 15 12.31 -7.69 -2.66
N ALA A 16 12.55 -6.37 -2.66
CA ALA A 16 13.30 -5.71 -3.73
C ALA A 16 14.76 -6.18 -3.78
N GLY A 17 15.40 -6.34 -2.63
CA GLY A 17 16.80 -6.78 -2.53
C GLY A 17 17.02 -8.21 -3.01
N LEU A 18 16.17 -9.14 -2.59
CA LEU A 18 16.21 -10.54 -3.06
C LEU A 18 15.99 -10.63 -4.57
N SER A 19 15.03 -9.86 -5.09
CA SER A 19 14.77 -9.78 -6.54
C SER A 19 15.96 -9.18 -7.28
N ALA A 20 16.55 -8.11 -6.75
CA ALA A 20 17.71 -7.44 -7.34
C ALA A 20 18.94 -8.35 -7.38
N TYR A 21 19.26 -9.02 -6.27
CA TYR A 21 20.37 -9.96 -6.20
C TYR A 21 20.23 -11.08 -7.23
N ARG A 22 19.07 -11.75 -7.30
CA ARG A 22 18.83 -12.86 -8.25
C ARG A 22 18.98 -12.39 -9.70
N ASN A 23 18.51 -11.20 -10.03
CA ASN A 23 18.61 -10.65 -11.38
C ASN A 23 20.01 -10.12 -11.72
N ALA A 24 20.75 -9.57 -10.76
CA ALA A 24 22.14 -9.18 -10.94
C ALA A 24 23.03 -10.40 -11.20
N LYS A 25 22.77 -11.54 -10.51
CA LYS A 25 23.50 -12.80 -10.69
C LYS A 25 23.37 -13.42 -12.08
N GLN A 26 22.37 -13.01 -12.87
CA GLN A 26 22.24 -13.43 -14.28
C GLN A 26 23.28 -12.77 -15.19
N HIS A 27 23.90 -11.68 -14.75
CA HIS A 27 24.85 -10.89 -15.54
C HIS A 27 26.28 -10.93 -14.98
N THR A 28 26.45 -11.20 -13.68
CA THR A 28 27.77 -11.39 -13.05
C THR A 28 27.66 -12.33 -11.86
N ASN A 29 28.68 -13.17 -11.62
CA ASN A 29 28.73 -14.04 -10.45
C ASN A 29 29.18 -13.31 -9.17
N ASN A 30 29.67 -12.08 -9.27
CA ASN A 30 30.28 -11.34 -8.17
C ASN A 30 29.28 -10.31 -7.59
N VAL A 31 28.36 -10.76 -6.74
CA VAL A 31 27.33 -9.91 -6.14
C VAL A 31 27.30 -10.13 -4.64
N LEU A 32 27.33 -9.05 -3.86
CA LEU A 32 27.17 -9.10 -2.40
C LEU A 32 25.81 -8.54 -1.99
N MET A 33 25.17 -9.20 -1.04
CA MET A 33 23.94 -8.77 -0.38
C MET A 33 24.24 -8.40 1.07
N ILE A 34 23.80 -7.21 1.46
CA ILE A 34 24.01 -6.66 2.81
C ILE A 34 22.69 -6.63 3.55
N GLU A 35 22.64 -7.14 4.78
CA GLU A 35 21.46 -7.04 5.64
C GLU A 35 21.87 -6.85 7.10
N ALA A 36 21.30 -5.85 7.77
CA ALA A 36 21.61 -5.54 9.16
C ALA A 36 20.61 -6.14 10.14
N GLY A 37 19.35 -6.27 9.71
CA GLY A 37 18.25 -6.79 10.51
C GLY A 37 18.05 -8.30 10.35
N PRO A 38 17.00 -8.83 10.97
CA PRO A 38 16.60 -10.21 10.74
C PRO A 38 16.09 -10.41 9.31
N TYR A 39 16.55 -11.49 8.68
CA TYR A 39 16.01 -12.00 7.43
C TYR A 39 14.51 -12.32 7.55
N GLY A 40 13.83 -12.40 6.40
CA GLY A 40 12.41 -12.75 6.35
C GLY A 40 11.50 -11.73 5.68
N THR A 41 12.03 -10.57 5.28
CA THR A 41 11.30 -9.41 4.71
C THR A 41 10.31 -8.74 5.67
N THR A 42 10.11 -7.43 5.53
CA THR A 42 9.06 -6.69 6.27
C THR A 42 7.68 -7.29 6.01
N CYS A 43 7.40 -7.65 4.75
CA CYS A 43 6.11 -8.22 4.34
C CYS A 43 5.72 -9.47 5.13
N ALA A 44 6.61 -10.47 5.23
CA ALA A 44 6.29 -11.70 5.93
C ALA A 44 6.35 -11.53 7.45
N ARG A 45 7.29 -10.72 7.97
CA ARG A 45 7.53 -10.62 9.42
C ARG A 45 6.52 -9.74 10.17
N VAL A 46 6.23 -8.57 9.62
CA VAL A 46 5.56 -7.46 10.33
C VAL A 46 4.61 -6.66 9.43
N GLY A 47 4.33 -7.15 8.22
CA GLY A 47 3.56 -6.44 7.20
C GLY A 47 2.36 -7.24 6.73
N CYS A 48 2.33 -7.54 5.43
CA CYS A 48 1.17 -8.07 4.73
C CYS A 48 0.67 -9.42 5.30
N MET A 49 1.57 -10.38 5.56
CA MET A 49 1.15 -11.71 5.99
C MET A 49 0.46 -11.70 7.35
N PRO A 50 1.07 -11.17 8.43
CA PRO A 50 0.43 -11.15 9.74
C PRO A 50 -0.80 -10.24 9.80
N SER A 51 -0.88 -9.15 9.01
CA SER A 51 -2.10 -8.32 8.96
C SER A 51 -3.28 -9.09 8.36
N LYS A 52 -3.06 -9.81 7.25
CA LYS A 52 -4.10 -10.63 6.60
C LYS A 52 -4.52 -11.83 7.46
N LEU A 53 -3.61 -12.39 8.26
CA LEU A 53 -3.94 -13.42 9.24
C LEU A 53 -4.86 -12.92 10.36
N LEU A 54 -4.64 -11.69 10.84
CA LEU A 54 -5.48 -11.03 11.83
C LEU A 54 -6.86 -10.68 11.25
N ILE A 55 -6.90 -10.12 10.04
CA ILE A 55 -8.13 -9.79 9.31
C ILE A 55 -8.98 -11.05 9.10
N ALA A 56 -8.38 -12.16 8.67
CA ALA A 56 -9.13 -13.41 8.48
C ALA A 56 -9.79 -13.92 9.77
N ALA A 57 -9.14 -13.77 10.93
CA ALA A 57 -9.74 -14.11 12.22
C ALA A 57 -10.90 -13.16 12.57
N ALA A 58 -10.72 -11.87 12.29
CA ALA A 58 -11.74 -10.84 12.49
C ALA A 58 -12.98 -11.05 11.61
N GLU A 59 -12.79 -11.40 10.34
CA GLU A 59 -13.86 -11.74 9.40
C GLU A 59 -14.66 -12.96 9.87
N ALA A 60 -13.99 -13.99 10.39
CA ALA A 60 -14.66 -15.16 10.94
C ALA A 60 -15.54 -14.81 12.15
N ALA A 61 -15.04 -13.98 13.07
CA ALA A 61 -15.82 -13.51 14.22
C ALA A 61 -17.02 -12.65 13.78
N HIS A 62 -16.80 -11.74 12.82
CA HIS A 62 -17.84 -10.85 12.30
C HIS A 62 -18.94 -11.60 11.53
N ALA A 63 -18.58 -12.63 10.76
CA ALA A 63 -19.54 -13.46 10.02
C ALA A 63 -20.55 -14.15 10.95
N ILE A 64 -20.11 -14.61 12.12
CA ILE A 64 -21.00 -15.20 13.15
C ILE A 64 -22.01 -14.16 13.65
N ALA A 65 -21.57 -12.92 13.88
CA ALA A 65 -22.45 -11.83 14.32
C ALA A 65 -23.46 -11.41 13.25
N ALA A 66 -23.11 -11.52 11.96
CA ALA A 66 -23.99 -11.21 10.84
C ALA A 66 -24.97 -12.35 10.48
N ALA A 67 -24.66 -13.60 10.86
CA ALA A 67 -25.44 -14.79 10.52
C ALA A 67 -26.95 -14.74 10.83
N PRO A 68 -27.43 -14.10 11.93
CA PRO A 68 -28.86 -14.02 12.24
C PRO A 68 -29.70 -13.35 11.15
N ALA A 69 -29.12 -12.46 10.34
CA ALA A 69 -29.82 -11.82 9.22
C ALA A 69 -30.17 -12.82 8.09
N PHE A 70 -29.54 -13.99 8.07
CA PHE A 70 -29.87 -15.12 7.20
C PHE A 70 -30.75 -16.18 7.88
N GLY A 71 -31.23 -15.93 9.10
CA GLY A 71 -31.97 -16.91 9.90
C GLY A 71 -31.08 -17.99 10.52
N VAL A 72 -29.76 -17.82 10.51
CA VAL A 72 -28.80 -18.74 11.13
C VAL A 72 -28.39 -18.18 12.49
N HIS A 73 -28.86 -18.80 13.57
CA HIS A 73 -28.61 -18.35 14.93
C HIS A 73 -27.52 -19.18 15.61
N SER A 74 -26.62 -18.51 16.30
CA SER A 74 -25.59 -19.11 17.15
C SER A 74 -25.48 -18.34 18.46
N SER A 75 -24.82 -18.90 19.47
CA SER A 75 -24.45 -18.15 20.67
C SER A 75 -23.45 -17.04 20.33
N LYS A 76 -23.44 -15.94 21.11
CA LYS A 76 -22.45 -14.87 20.97
C LYS A 76 -21.03 -15.47 20.90
N PRO A 77 -20.21 -15.12 19.89
CA PRO A 77 -18.89 -15.70 19.76
C PRO A 77 -18.02 -15.34 20.96
N ARG A 78 -17.35 -16.34 21.53
CA ARG A 78 -16.26 -16.13 22.50
C ARG A 78 -14.95 -16.00 21.72
N ILE A 79 -14.32 -14.85 21.84
CA ILE A 79 -13.02 -14.57 21.20
C ILE A 79 -11.94 -14.85 22.24
N ASP A 80 -11.03 -15.77 21.93
CA ASP A 80 -9.86 -16.08 22.75
C ASP A 80 -8.65 -15.40 22.11
N GLY A 81 -8.28 -14.22 22.63
CA GLY A 81 -7.22 -13.39 22.07
C GLY A 81 -5.86 -14.08 22.04
N LYS A 82 -5.57 -14.94 23.02
CA LYS A 82 -4.34 -15.75 23.05
C LYS A 82 -4.29 -16.73 21.89
N GLN A 83 -5.40 -17.42 21.61
CA GLN A 83 -5.46 -18.35 20.48
C GLN A 83 -5.39 -17.62 19.13
N VAL A 84 -6.07 -16.47 19.01
CA VAL A 84 -5.99 -15.62 17.80
C VAL A 84 -4.54 -15.22 17.54
N MET A 85 -3.87 -14.62 18.54
CA MET A 85 -2.51 -14.14 18.36
C MET A 85 -1.50 -15.29 18.22
N ALA A 86 -1.71 -16.45 18.86
CA ALA A 86 -0.88 -17.63 18.65
C ALA A 86 -0.94 -18.14 17.20
N ARG A 87 -2.13 -18.13 16.57
CA ARG A 87 -2.28 -18.46 15.15
C ARG A 87 -1.59 -17.43 14.25
N VAL A 88 -1.76 -16.14 14.53
CA VAL A 88 -1.07 -15.07 13.78
C VAL A 88 0.45 -15.27 13.83
N ARG A 89 1.01 -15.49 15.02
CA ARG A 89 2.46 -15.70 15.19
C ARG A 89 2.95 -16.97 14.50
N SER A 90 2.28 -18.11 14.68
CA SER A 90 2.71 -19.38 14.09
C SER A 90 2.70 -19.37 12.56
N GLU A 91 1.64 -18.86 11.91
CA GLU A 91 1.61 -18.75 10.46
C GLU A 91 2.59 -17.66 9.95
N ARG A 92 2.76 -16.55 10.68
CA ARG A 92 3.80 -15.54 10.38
C ARG A 92 5.19 -16.17 10.38
N ASP A 93 5.52 -16.93 11.42
CA ASP A 93 6.81 -17.60 11.57
C ASP A 93 7.02 -18.61 10.43
N ARG A 94 5.98 -19.35 10.03
CA ARG A 94 6.01 -20.26 8.87
C ARG A 94 6.32 -19.51 7.57
N PHE A 95 5.61 -18.42 7.26
CA PHE A 95 5.88 -17.63 6.05
C PHE A 95 7.27 -16.99 6.06
N THR A 96 7.71 -16.52 7.23
CA THR A 96 9.06 -15.98 7.43
C THR A 96 10.11 -17.06 7.22
N GLY A 97 9.87 -18.28 7.72
CA GLY A 97 10.73 -19.44 7.56
C GLY A 97 11.07 -19.74 6.09
N PHE A 98 10.07 -19.76 5.20
CA PHE A 98 10.31 -19.97 3.76
C PHE A 98 11.23 -18.90 3.14
N VAL A 99 11.15 -17.65 3.60
CA VAL A 99 12.03 -16.58 3.12
C VAL A 99 13.44 -16.75 3.66
N VAL A 100 13.58 -17.12 4.94
CA VAL A 100 14.88 -17.40 5.57
C VAL A 100 15.56 -18.58 4.91
N GLU A 101 14.84 -19.69 4.67
CA GLU A 101 15.35 -20.86 3.93
C GLU A 101 15.87 -20.46 2.55
N ALA A 102 15.11 -19.65 1.80
CA ALA A 102 15.53 -19.17 0.48
C ALA A 102 16.76 -18.24 0.52
N ILE A 103 17.03 -17.57 1.65
CA ILE A 103 18.24 -16.76 1.88
C ILE A 103 19.41 -17.64 2.31
N ASP A 104 19.15 -18.66 3.12
CA ASP A 104 20.15 -19.62 3.58
C ASP A 104 20.74 -20.44 2.43
N GLU A 105 19.91 -20.75 1.42
CA GLU A 105 20.33 -21.38 0.15
C GLU A 105 21.27 -20.50 -0.69
N LEU A 106 21.33 -19.18 -0.46
CA LEU A 106 22.29 -18.31 -1.14
C LEU A 106 23.72 -18.60 -0.65
N PRO A 107 24.75 -18.49 -1.54
CA PRO A 107 26.14 -18.67 -1.15
C PRO A 107 26.50 -17.82 0.07
N ALA A 108 27.14 -18.44 1.08
CA ALA A 108 27.50 -17.74 2.31
C ALA A 108 28.42 -16.54 2.05
N ASP A 109 29.33 -16.65 1.09
CA ASP A 109 30.27 -15.59 0.71
C ASP A 109 29.60 -14.40 0.02
N ASP A 110 28.38 -14.57 -0.48
CA ASP A 110 27.59 -13.49 -1.08
C ASP A 110 26.86 -12.67 -0.02
N LYS A 111 26.82 -13.10 1.25
CA LYS A 111 26.04 -12.48 2.33
C LYS A 111 26.94 -11.79 3.34
N ILE A 112 26.63 -10.54 3.68
CA ILE A 112 27.32 -9.80 4.74
C ILE A 112 26.29 -9.20 5.68
N ASN A 113 26.46 -9.45 6.98
CA ASN A 113 25.63 -8.83 8.00
C ASN A 113 26.21 -7.47 8.41
N GLY A 114 25.33 -6.49 8.63
CA GLY A 114 25.67 -5.17 9.18
C GLY A 114 25.04 -4.01 8.40
N TYR A 115 25.16 -2.79 8.94
CA TYR A 115 24.62 -1.59 8.31
C TYR A 115 25.60 -1.02 7.29
N ALA A 116 25.12 -0.83 6.06
CA ALA A 116 25.89 -0.18 5.00
C ALA A 116 25.82 1.35 5.10
N LYS A 117 26.96 2.02 4.89
CA LYS A 117 27.06 3.46 4.71
C LYS A 117 28.00 3.78 3.55
N PHE A 118 27.58 4.62 2.61
CA PHE A 118 28.43 5.15 1.54
C PHE A 118 29.53 6.03 2.11
N LEU A 119 30.78 5.70 1.75
CA LEU A 119 31.96 6.52 1.99
C LEU A 119 32.22 7.45 0.81
N ASP A 120 31.89 6.99 -0.40
CA ASP A 120 31.86 7.72 -1.66
C ASP A 120 30.99 6.95 -2.68
N ALA A 121 30.96 7.38 -3.95
CA ALA A 121 30.14 6.75 -5.00
C ALA A 121 30.52 5.29 -5.36
N ASN A 122 31.69 4.81 -4.91
CA ASN A 122 32.20 3.48 -5.25
C ASN A 122 32.55 2.62 -4.04
N ARG A 123 32.49 3.17 -2.82
CA ARG A 123 32.83 2.46 -1.58
C ARG A 123 31.75 2.61 -0.53
N ILE A 124 31.43 1.49 0.11
CA ILE A 124 30.60 1.44 1.31
C ILE A 124 31.38 0.82 2.47
N GLN A 125 31.04 1.25 3.68
CA GLN A 125 31.47 0.63 4.93
C GLN A 125 30.30 -0.17 5.50
N ILE A 126 30.58 -1.38 5.99
CA ILE A 126 29.65 -2.21 6.75
C ILE A 126 30.08 -2.17 8.21
N ASP A 127 29.24 -1.58 9.05
CA ASP A 127 29.50 -1.31 10.47
C ASP A 127 30.93 -0.78 10.69
N ASP A 128 31.75 -1.43 11.52
CA ASP A 128 33.15 -1.08 11.77
C ASP A 128 34.14 -2.14 11.24
N HIS A 129 33.65 -3.16 10.54
CA HIS A 129 34.42 -4.36 10.24
C HIS A 129 34.79 -4.52 8.76
N THR A 130 34.02 -4.01 7.79
CA THR A 130 34.28 -4.25 6.35
C THR A 130 34.16 -2.97 5.52
N ILE A 131 35.06 -2.78 4.56
CA ILE A 131 34.92 -1.81 3.46
C ILE A 131 34.78 -2.59 2.14
N ILE A 132 33.78 -2.23 1.34
CA ILE A 132 33.49 -2.86 0.06
C ILE A 132 33.65 -1.80 -1.03
N THR A 133 34.56 -2.04 -1.97
CA THR A 133 34.62 -1.29 -3.23
C THR A 133 33.77 -2.01 -4.26
N ALA A 134 32.77 -1.33 -4.84
CA ALA A 134 31.90 -1.94 -5.83
C ALA A 134 31.72 -1.07 -7.07
N LYS A 135 31.51 -1.74 -8.20
CA LYS A 135 31.26 -1.04 -9.46
C LYS A 135 29.83 -0.49 -9.53
N ARG A 136 28.84 -1.13 -8.91
CA ARG A 136 27.42 -0.75 -8.93
C ARG A 136 26.72 -1.05 -7.60
N PHE A 137 25.66 -0.31 -7.30
CA PHE A 137 24.88 -0.45 -6.08
C PHE A 137 23.38 -0.50 -6.36
N VAL A 138 22.65 -1.34 -5.62
CA VAL A 138 21.19 -1.31 -5.53
C VAL A 138 20.79 -1.02 -4.09
N ILE A 139 20.15 0.11 -3.86
CA ILE A 139 19.56 0.50 -2.58
C ILE A 139 18.16 -0.12 -2.48
N ALA A 140 17.98 -1.07 -1.56
CA ALA A 140 16.75 -1.81 -1.34
C ALA A 140 16.40 -1.90 0.16
N THR A 141 16.68 -0.83 0.90
CA THR A 141 16.61 -0.74 2.38
C THR A 141 15.20 -0.63 2.95
N GLY A 142 14.19 -0.61 2.10
CA GLY A 142 12.78 -0.55 2.50
C GLY A 142 12.37 0.76 3.18
N SER A 143 11.35 0.67 4.03
CA SER A 143 10.81 1.77 4.83
C SER A 143 10.64 1.36 6.29
N ARG A 144 10.41 2.31 7.18
CA ARG A 144 10.07 2.11 8.60
C ARG A 144 8.86 2.96 9.01
N PRO A 145 8.11 2.57 10.07
CA PRO A 145 7.06 3.42 10.63
C PRO A 145 7.60 4.79 11.02
N ALA A 146 6.76 5.81 10.87
CA ALA A 146 7.07 7.17 11.30
C ALA A 146 5.85 7.78 11.97
N TYR A 147 6.08 8.59 13.00
CA TYR A 147 5.05 9.28 13.74
C TYR A 147 5.58 10.59 14.33
N PRO A 148 4.69 11.57 14.62
CA PRO A 148 5.09 12.82 15.25
C PRO A 148 5.71 12.60 16.65
N GLY A 149 6.74 13.36 16.99
CA GLY A 149 7.49 13.18 18.24
C GLY A 149 6.66 13.27 19.53
N VAL A 150 5.51 13.96 19.51
CA VAL A 150 4.58 14.05 20.65
C VAL A 150 4.04 12.67 21.08
N PHE A 151 3.99 11.68 20.18
CA PHE A 151 3.53 10.33 20.50
C PHE A 151 4.45 9.63 21.51
N ASN A 152 5.72 10.04 21.61
CA ASN A 152 6.64 9.47 22.60
C ASN A 152 6.17 9.67 24.05
N ASN A 153 5.25 10.61 24.29
CA ASN A 153 4.65 10.82 25.61
C ASN A 153 3.82 9.63 26.11
N PHE A 154 3.42 8.70 25.23
CA PHE A 154 2.74 7.46 25.62
C PHE A 154 3.69 6.38 26.15
N GLY A 155 5.01 6.60 26.12
CA GLY A 155 6.01 5.67 26.65
C GLY A 155 5.87 4.26 26.07
N ASP A 156 5.79 3.25 26.94
CA ASP A 156 5.68 1.83 26.54
C ASP A 156 4.30 1.45 25.98
N ARG A 157 3.32 2.37 26.02
CA ARG A 157 1.98 2.19 25.45
C ARG A 157 1.89 2.64 24.01
N LEU A 158 2.91 3.34 23.49
CA LEU A 158 3.05 3.59 22.07
C LEU A 158 3.54 2.32 21.37
N ILE A 159 2.80 1.88 20.36
CA ILE A 159 3.19 0.79 19.49
C ILE A 159 3.10 1.19 18.03
N ILE A 160 3.84 0.48 17.19
CA ILE A 160 3.77 0.52 15.73
C ILE A 160 3.20 -0.80 15.21
N ASN A 161 2.93 -0.89 13.91
CA ASN A 161 2.40 -2.12 13.30
C ASN A 161 3.30 -3.34 13.55
N ASP A 162 4.61 -3.12 13.70
CA ASP A 162 5.58 -4.19 13.95
C ASP A 162 5.33 -4.90 15.30
N ASP A 163 4.81 -4.18 16.30
CA ASP A 163 4.60 -4.69 17.65
C ASP A 163 3.29 -5.48 17.79
N VAL A 164 2.25 -5.08 17.04
CA VAL A 164 0.90 -5.68 17.07
C VAL A 164 0.98 -7.21 16.93
N PHE A 165 1.82 -7.67 16.00
CA PHE A 165 1.91 -9.08 15.66
C PHE A 165 2.75 -9.90 16.65
N ASN A 166 3.38 -9.25 17.63
CA ASN A 166 4.13 -9.90 18.70
C ASN A 166 3.35 -10.00 20.02
N TRP A 167 2.17 -9.37 20.11
CA TRP A 167 1.30 -9.50 21.29
C TRP A 167 0.98 -10.95 21.61
N GLN A 168 0.92 -11.27 22.91
CA GLN A 168 0.59 -12.62 23.40
C GLN A 168 -0.90 -12.84 23.59
N ASP A 169 -1.67 -11.76 23.75
CA ASP A 169 -3.12 -11.72 23.87
C ASP A 169 -3.64 -10.45 23.19
N LEU A 170 -4.92 -10.40 22.85
CA LEU A 170 -5.54 -9.17 22.37
C LEU A 170 -5.71 -8.19 23.55
N PRO A 171 -5.42 -6.89 23.36
CA PRO A 171 -5.73 -5.89 24.38
C PRO A 171 -7.23 -5.68 24.53
N GLU A 172 -7.66 -5.05 25.61
CA GLU A 172 -9.05 -4.63 25.80
C GLU A 172 -9.39 -3.40 24.94
N SER A 173 -8.41 -2.52 24.71
CA SER A 173 -8.63 -1.24 24.03
C SER A 173 -7.40 -0.68 23.31
N VAL A 174 -7.60 -0.11 22.11
CA VAL A 174 -6.54 0.49 21.30
C VAL A 174 -7.02 1.79 20.64
N ALA A 175 -6.25 2.87 20.80
CA ALA A 175 -6.42 4.09 20.01
C ALA A 175 -5.51 4.02 18.78
N VAL A 176 -6.09 4.06 17.58
CA VAL A 176 -5.37 3.96 16.31
C VAL A 176 -5.24 5.35 15.69
N PHE A 177 -4.02 5.76 15.34
CA PHE A 177 -3.76 7.03 14.65
C PHE A 177 -3.28 6.77 13.23
N GLY A 178 -3.95 7.38 12.26
CA GLY A 178 -3.66 7.23 10.84
C GLY A 178 -4.75 6.43 10.12
N PRO A 179 -5.75 7.08 9.49
CA PRO A 179 -6.81 6.44 8.72
C PRO A 179 -6.34 5.89 7.36
N GLY A 180 -5.05 5.61 7.20
CA GLY A 180 -4.49 5.00 5.98
C GLY A 180 -4.74 3.49 5.93
N VAL A 181 -4.10 2.82 4.98
CA VAL A 181 -4.23 1.36 4.75
C VAL A 181 -4.05 0.55 6.04
N ILE A 182 -2.93 0.75 6.73
CA ILE A 182 -2.56 -0.02 7.92
C ILE A 182 -3.55 0.22 9.07
N GLY A 183 -3.89 1.49 9.33
CA GLY A 183 -4.76 1.84 10.45
C GLY A 183 -6.19 1.35 10.25
N LEU A 184 -6.73 1.41 9.02
CA LEU A 184 -8.05 0.84 8.71
C LEU A 184 -8.06 -0.69 8.84
N GLU A 185 -7.09 -1.36 8.23
CA GLU A 185 -6.97 -2.83 8.26
C GLU A 185 -6.88 -3.34 9.71
N ILE A 186 -5.91 -2.84 10.48
CA ILE A 186 -5.69 -3.31 11.85
C ILE A 186 -6.81 -2.81 12.77
N GLY A 187 -7.24 -1.56 12.64
CA GLY A 187 -8.28 -0.98 13.48
C GLY A 187 -9.61 -1.72 13.37
N GLN A 188 -10.08 -1.98 12.15
CA GLN A 188 -11.32 -2.74 11.93
C GLN A 188 -11.18 -4.20 12.37
N ALA A 189 -10.02 -4.84 12.09
CA ALA A 189 -9.79 -6.21 12.52
C ALA A 189 -9.84 -6.34 14.05
N LEU A 190 -9.17 -5.44 14.79
CA LEU A 190 -9.22 -5.40 16.24
C LEU A 190 -10.64 -5.14 16.76
N HIS A 191 -11.36 -4.19 16.17
CA HIS A 191 -12.76 -3.91 16.52
C HIS A 191 -13.64 -5.16 16.42
N ARG A 192 -13.57 -5.86 15.28
CA ARG A 192 -14.33 -7.10 15.02
C ARG A 192 -13.89 -8.27 15.91
N LEU A 193 -12.66 -8.22 16.42
CA LEU A 193 -12.14 -9.15 17.43
C LEU A 193 -12.50 -8.76 18.88
N GLY A 194 -13.37 -7.75 19.06
CA GLY A 194 -13.90 -7.37 20.37
C GLY A 194 -13.05 -6.36 21.14
N VAL A 195 -11.97 -5.84 20.54
CA VAL A 195 -11.16 -4.78 21.12
C VAL A 195 -11.90 -3.45 20.99
N LYS A 196 -11.92 -2.63 22.05
CA LYS A 196 -12.46 -1.27 21.97
C LYS A 196 -11.50 -0.39 21.16
N VAL A 197 -11.89 -0.08 19.92
CA VAL A 197 -11.07 0.72 19.00
C VAL A 197 -11.66 2.11 18.77
N LYS A 198 -10.80 3.12 18.75
CA LYS A 198 -11.09 4.43 18.16
C LYS A 198 -10.00 4.77 17.16
N LEU A 199 -10.40 5.22 15.97
CA LEU A 199 -9.48 5.60 14.90
C LEU A 199 -9.52 7.12 14.71
N PHE A 200 -8.33 7.71 14.72
CA PHE A 200 -8.09 9.14 14.65
C PHE A 200 -7.23 9.47 13.42
N GLY A 201 -7.59 10.54 12.74
CA GLY A 201 -6.88 11.08 11.58
C GLY A 201 -6.76 12.59 11.60
N VAL A 202 -6.12 13.11 10.57
CA VAL A 202 -5.93 14.53 10.31
C VAL A 202 -6.12 14.78 8.81
N GLY A 203 -6.77 15.89 8.46
CA GLY A 203 -6.95 16.33 7.07
C GLY A 203 -7.99 15.54 6.27
N GLY A 204 -8.82 14.72 6.93
CA GLY A 204 -9.97 14.05 6.31
C GLY A 204 -9.61 12.91 5.35
N ALA A 205 -8.37 12.44 5.34
CA ALA A 205 -7.95 11.31 4.50
C ALA A 205 -8.52 9.98 5.03
N ILE A 206 -8.83 9.05 4.13
CA ILE A 206 -9.20 7.67 4.48
C ILE A 206 -8.75 6.70 3.39
N GLY A 207 -7.95 5.71 3.77
CA GLY A 207 -7.26 4.84 2.83
C GLY A 207 -6.39 5.64 1.84
N PRO A 208 -6.13 5.09 0.64
CA PRO A 208 -5.42 5.78 -0.44
C PRO A 208 -6.35 6.63 -1.35
N ILE A 209 -7.63 6.79 -0.98
CA ILE A 209 -8.67 7.38 -1.83
C ILE A 209 -8.40 8.86 -2.08
N THR A 210 -8.49 9.27 -3.35
CA THR A 210 -8.38 10.66 -3.77
C THR A 210 -9.67 11.22 -4.38
N ASP A 211 -10.58 10.35 -4.82
CA ASP A 211 -11.90 10.73 -5.30
C ASP A 211 -12.80 11.15 -4.13
N PRO A 212 -13.32 12.40 -4.11
CA PRO A 212 -14.08 12.92 -2.97
C PRO A 212 -15.37 12.14 -2.70
N VAL A 213 -16.05 11.62 -3.73
CA VAL A 213 -17.31 10.88 -3.57
C VAL A 213 -17.04 9.52 -2.91
N VAL A 214 -16.00 8.83 -3.37
CA VAL A 214 -15.60 7.53 -2.78
C VAL A 214 -15.10 7.73 -1.35
N LYS A 215 -14.37 8.82 -1.09
CA LYS A 215 -13.83 9.18 0.23
C LYS A 215 -14.95 9.47 1.24
N ASP A 216 -15.95 10.26 0.85
CA ASP A 216 -17.08 10.62 1.72
C ASP A 216 -17.95 9.40 2.03
N TYR A 217 -18.15 8.51 1.05
CA TYR A 217 -18.83 7.24 1.25
C TYR A 217 -18.06 6.33 2.21
N ALA A 218 -16.74 6.20 2.04
CA ALA A 218 -15.90 5.40 2.93
C ALA A 218 -15.96 5.92 4.38
N ASN A 219 -15.86 7.24 4.58
CA ASN A 219 -16.00 7.86 5.90
C ASN A 219 -17.33 7.51 6.57
N THR A 220 -18.42 7.54 5.81
CA THR A 220 -19.76 7.19 6.31
C THR A 220 -19.81 5.71 6.72
N VAL A 221 -19.40 4.81 5.82
CA VAL A 221 -19.53 3.36 6.04
C VAL A 221 -18.70 2.87 7.22
N PHE A 222 -17.46 3.35 7.39
CA PHE A 222 -16.66 2.93 8.54
C PHE A 222 -17.18 3.53 9.86
N ALA A 223 -17.71 4.75 9.84
CA ALA A 223 -18.28 5.39 11.03
C ALA A 223 -19.58 4.71 11.52
N GLU A 224 -20.29 3.97 10.65
CA GLU A 224 -21.42 3.13 11.06
C GLU A 224 -20.99 1.89 11.85
N GLU A 225 -19.75 1.41 11.67
CA GLU A 225 -19.25 0.20 12.34
C GLU A 225 -18.53 0.52 13.65
N PHE A 226 -17.59 1.47 13.62
CA PHE A 226 -16.81 1.85 14.80
C PHE A 226 -16.43 3.34 14.79
N TYR A 227 -15.91 3.84 15.91
CA TYR A 227 -15.51 5.24 16.00
C TYR A 227 -14.34 5.53 15.06
N VAL A 228 -14.62 6.29 14.00
CA VAL A 228 -13.63 6.82 13.07
C VAL A 228 -13.82 8.33 13.00
N ASP A 229 -12.75 9.08 13.26
CA ASP A 229 -12.69 10.51 13.05
C ASP A 229 -11.43 10.86 12.26
N THR A 230 -11.60 11.16 10.96
CA THR A 230 -10.50 11.40 10.02
C THR A 230 -9.92 12.81 10.10
N ASP A 231 -10.52 13.70 10.88
CA ASP A 231 -10.01 15.06 11.11
C ASP A 231 -10.17 15.46 12.57
N SER A 232 -9.61 14.62 13.43
CA SER A 232 -9.76 14.70 14.87
C SER A 232 -8.84 15.77 15.48
N ASN A 233 -9.33 16.45 16.52
CA ASN A 233 -8.52 17.31 17.38
C ASN A 233 -8.18 16.56 18.67
N VAL A 234 -6.94 16.07 18.77
CA VAL A 234 -6.43 15.28 19.90
C VAL A 234 -5.40 16.10 20.69
N SER A 235 -5.52 16.07 22.01
CA SER A 235 -4.64 16.74 22.98
C SER A 235 -4.32 15.84 24.18
N ASP A 236 -3.52 16.35 25.12
CA ASP A 236 -3.23 15.71 26.42
C ASP A 236 -2.77 14.25 26.30
N MET A 237 -1.88 14.01 25.33
CA MET A 237 -1.34 12.70 25.00
C MET A 237 -0.23 12.35 26.00
N GLN A 238 -0.47 11.35 26.85
CA GLN A 238 0.48 10.91 27.87
C GLN A 238 0.22 9.48 28.33
N GLN A 239 1.24 8.85 28.90
CA GLN A 239 1.08 7.62 29.68
C GLN A 239 0.57 7.93 31.09
N VAL A 240 -0.43 7.16 31.56
CA VAL A 240 -0.92 7.18 32.93
C VAL A 240 -0.96 5.75 33.46
N GLY A 241 -0.02 5.41 34.33
CA GLY A 241 0.15 4.03 34.81
C GLY A 241 0.47 3.07 33.65
N ASP A 242 -0.34 2.02 33.50
CA ASP A 242 -0.24 1.01 32.44
C ASP A 242 -1.18 1.29 31.25
N LYS A 243 -1.68 2.53 31.12
CA LYS A 243 -2.57 2.94 30.04
C LYS A 243 -2.03 4.18 29.32
N ALA A 244 -2.42 4.33 28.07
CA ALA A 244 -2.30 5.58 27.33
C ALA A 244 -3.55 6.43 27.54
N GLN A 245 -3.40 7.70 27.91
CA GLN A 245 -4.48 8.67 28.03
C GLN A 245 -4.39 9.70 26.91
N LEU A 246 -5.54 10.00 26.29
CA LEU A 246 -5.67 11.11 25.35
C LEU A 246 -7.00 11.83 25.55
N SER A 247 -6.99 13.13 25.31
CA SER A 247 -8.19 13.96 25.21
C SER A 247 -8.50 14.25 23.74
N TYR A 248 -9.78 14.36 23.39
CA TYR A 248 -10.18 14.72 22.03
C TYR A 248 -11.57 15.35 22.01
N VAL A 249 -11.91 16.02 20.92
CA VAL A 249 -13.28 16.50 20.69
C VAL A 249 -14.02 15.47 19.86
N ASP A 250 -15.13 14.93 20.37
CA ASP A 250 -15.93 13.96 19.62
C ASP A 250 -16.73 14.63 18.47
N LYS A 251 -17.36 13.81 17.63
CA LYS A 251 -18.15 14.28 16.49
C LYS A 251 -19.38 15.12 16.87
N ASN A 252 -19.78 15.12 18.14
CA ASN A 252 -20.86 15.96 18.68
C ASN A 252 -20.32 17.27 19.29
N GLY A 253 -19.01 17.52 19.22
CA GLY A 253 -18.36 18.70 19.78
C GLY A 253 -18.04 18.61 21.28
N ASN A 254 -18.20 17.46 21.91
CA ASN A 254 -17.92 17.31 23.34
C ASN A 254 -16.46 16.92 23.58
N LYS A 255 -15.85 17.51 24.60
CA LYS A 255 -14.52 17.08 25.05
C LYS A 255 -14.63 15.73 25.76
N GLN A 256 -13.80 14.80 25.33
CA GLN A 256 -13.64 13.47 25.89
C GLN A 256 -12.21 13.33 26.42
N SER A 257 -12.05 12.53 27.48
CA SER A 257 -10.75 12.07 27.95
C SER A 257 -10.86 10.57 28.22
N GLU A 258 -10.08 9.78 27.49
CA GLU A 258 -10.19 8.32 27.52
C GLU A 258 -8.82 7.66 27.69
N GLN A 259 -8.84 6.49 28.34
CA GLN A 259 -7.67 5.64 28.51
C GLN A 259 -7.78 4.39 27.64
N PHE A 260 -6.64 3.94 27.10
CA PHE A 260 -6.50 2.77 26.25
C PHE A 260 -5.31 1.92 26.71
N ASP A 261 -5.30 0.61 26.41
CA ASP A 261 -4.13 -0.22 26.68
C ASP A 261 -2.93 0.21 25.85
N TYR A 262 -3.19 0.50 24.58
CA TYR A 262 -2.16 0.90 23.62
C TYR A 262 -2.63 2.00 22.69
N VAL A 263 -1.65 2.74 22.18
CA VAL A 263 -1.80 3.65 21.04
C VAL A 263 -1.03 3.06 19.86
N LEU A 264 -1.74 2.78 18.76
CA LEU A 264 -1.14 2.34 17.51
C LEU A 264 -0.86 3.53 16.59
N ALA A 265 0.42 3.80 16.37
CA ALA A 265 0.88 4.76 15.38
C ALA A 265 0.93 4.10 13.99
N ALA A 266 -0.11 4.31 13.19
CA ALA A 266 -0.22 3.95 11.79
C ALA A 266 -0.23 5.20 10.88
N THR A 267 0.48 6.25 11.27
CA THR A 267 0.43 7.59 10.67
C THR A 267 1.27 7.75 9.41
N GLY A 268 2.02 6.72 9.02
CA GLY A 268 2.79 6.70 7.78
C GLY A 268 4.09 5.92 7.92
N ARG A 269 4.86 5.91 6.84
CA ARG A 269 6.17 5.27 6.77
C ARG A 269 7.15 6.21 6.08
N VAL A 270 8.41 6.12 6.47
CA VAL A 270 9.52 6.86 5.83
C VAL A 270 10.51 5.87 5.20
N PRO A 271 11.04 6.17 4.01
CA PRO A 271 12.10 5.37 3.38
C PRO A 271 13.37 5.32 4.25
N ASN A 272 14.09 4.19 4.21
CA ASN A 272 15.34 4.00 4.94
C ASN A 272 16.55 4.48 4.13
N THR A 273 16.58 5.77 3.77
CA THR A 273 17.66 6.39 2.98
C THR A 273 18.52 7.35 3.82
N ASP A 274 17.98 7.85 4.93
CA ASP A 274 18.57 8.89 5.79
C ASP A 274 19.83 8.46 6.55
N LYS A 275 20.10 7.15 6.65
CA LYS A 275 21.26 6.59 7.37
C LYS A 275 22.32 5.98 6.46
N LEU A 276 22.20 6.17 5.15
CA LEU A 276 23.08 5.54 4.16
C LEU A 276 24.32 6.39 3.80
N GLY A 277 24.44 7.62 4.28
CA GLY A 277 25.58 8.48 3.89
C GLY A 277 25.53 8.92 2.42
N LEU A 278 24.32 9.13 1.89
CA LEU A 278 24.09 9.43 0.47
C LEU A 278 24.74 10.75 0.03
N GLU A 279 24.94 11.68 0.97
CA GLU A 279 25.66 12.93 0.76
C GLU A 279 27.07 12.74 0.21
N ASN A 280 27.69 11.57 0.43
CA ASN A 280 29.03 11.25 -0.06
C ASN A 280 29.05 10.75 -1.51
N THR A 281 27.90 10.49 -2.12
CA THR A 281 27.81 9.86 -3.45
C THR A 281 27.67 10.85 -4.59
N GLY A 282 27.19 12.08 -4.31
CA GLY A 282 26.91 13.09 -5.32
C GLY A 282 25.63 12.88 -6.13
N ILE A 283 24.81 11.86 -5.82
CA ILE A 283 23.50 11.67 -6.47
C ILE A 283 22.49 12.71 -5.98
N GLU A 284 21.56 13.09 -6.85
CA GLU A 284 20.48 14.01 -6.52
C GLU A 284 19.45 13.36 -5.60
N LEU A 285 19.03 14.10 -4.56
CA LEU A 285 18.02 13.70 -3.60
C LEU A 285 16.82 14.65 -3.70
N ASP A 286 15.61 14.13 -3.48
CA ASP A 286 14.41 14.95 -3.36
C ASP A 286 14.39 15.73 -2.03
N GLU A 287 13.36 16.57 -1.84
CA GLU A 287 13.17 17.36 -0.62
C GLU A 287 13.05 16.53 0.67
N ARG A 288 12.84 15.21 0.55
CA ARG A 288 12.72 14.26 1.68
C ARG A 288 14.00 13.49 1.92
N GLY A 289 15.06 13.72 1.14
CA GLY A 289 16.33 12.99 1.24
C GLY A 289 16.28 11.61 0.59
N VAL A 290 15.40 11.39 -0.38
CA VAL A 290 15.30 10.13 -1.14
C VAL A 290 15.97 10.32 -2.52
N PRO A 291 16.83 9.39 -2.98
CA PRO A 291 17.40 9.47 -4.32
C PRO A 291 16.36 9.61 -5.43
N ILE A 292 16.55 10.60 -6.31
CA ILE A 292 15.71 10.78 -7.49
C ILE A 292 16.15 9.77 -8.53
N ALA A 293 15.26 8.82 -8.83
CA ALA A 293 15.53 7.76 -9.80
C ALA A 293 14.54 7.76 -10.95
N ASP A 294 15.00 7.34 -12.12
CA ASP A 294 14.13 7.12 -13.26
C ASP A 294 13.18 5.94 -12.99
N LYS A 295 11.88 6.16 -13.19
CA LYS A 295 10.82 5.19 -12.85
C LYS A 295 10.81 3.92 -13.71
N HIS A 296 11.53 3.90 -14.83
CA HIS A 296 11.61 2.77 -15.74
C HIS A 296 12.94 2.02 -15.61
N THR A 297 14.03 2.69 -15.26
CA THR A 297 15.35 2.05 -15.13
C THR A 297 15.76 1.79 -13.69
N MET A 298 15.13 2.47 -12.72
CA MET A 298 15.50 2.52 -11.30
C MET A 298 16.86 3.19 -11.03
N GLN A 299 17.45 3.83 -12.03
CA GLN A 299 18.77 4.46 -11.94
C GLN A 299 18.66 5.87 -11.34
N CYS A 300 19.58 6.20 -10.42
CA CYS A 300 19.71 7.55 -9.87
C CYS A 300 20.58 8.41 -10.80
N GLY A 301 19.96 9.29 -11.60
CA GLY A 301 20.64 10.04 -12.67
C GLY A 301 21.39 9.12 -13.64
N ASP A 302 22.61 9.51 -14.03
CA ASP A 302 23.50 8.68 -14.86
C ASP A 302 24.51 7.85 -14.02
N SER A 303 24.26 7.72 -12.70
CA SER A 303 25.18 7.07 -11.78
C SER A 303 25.16 5.54 -11.88
N ASN A 304 26.09 4.90 -11.18
CA ASN A 304 26.13 3.45 -10.96
C ASN A 304 25.25 2.98 -9.78
N ILE A 305 24.38 3.86 -9.26
CA ILE A 305 23.51 3.61 -8.11
C ILE A 305 22.06 3.52 -8.58
N PHE A 306 21.38 2.46 -8.14
CA PHE A 306 19.97 2.19 -8.40
C PHE A 306 19.21 2.13 -7.07
N ILE A 307 17.90 2.38 -7.09
CA ILE A 307 17.05 2.31 -5.89
C ILE A 307 15.73 1.60 -6.21
N ALA A 308 15.29 0.71 -5.31
CA ALA A 308 14.12 -0.14 -5.54
C ALA A 308 13.29 -0.40 -4.27
N GLY A 309 12.01 -0.69 -4.47
CA GLY A 309 11.04 -0.93 -3.41
C GLY A 309 10.71 0.32 -2.63
N ASP A 310 10.23 0.13 -1.40
CA ASP A 310 9.87 1.22 -0.49
C ASP A 310 10.97 2.27 -0.28
N ALA A 311 12.26 1.91 -0.47
CA ALA A 311 13.37 2.85 -0.38
C ALA A 311 13.26 4.00 -1.41
N SER A 312 12.71 3.71 -2.60
CA SER A 312 12.47 4.70 -3.67
C SER A 312 11.29 5.63 -3.38
N ASN A 313 10.41 5.24 -2.45
CA ASN A 313 9.14 5.92 -2.14
C ASN A 313 8.18 6.13 -3.35
N MET A 314 8.41 5.47 -4.49
CA MET A 314 7.57 5.66 -5.67
C MET A 314 6.18 5.02 -5.50
N MET A 315 6.16 3.74 -5.11
CA MET A 315 4.93 2.99 -4.85
C MET A 315 5.24 1.87 -3.85
N PRO A 316 5.02 2.11 -2.54
CA PRO A 316 5.42 1.18 -1.47
C PRO A 316 4.43 0.00 -1.36
N LEU A 317 4.44 -0.86 -2.38
CA LEU A 317 3.63 -2.07 -2.50
C LEU A 317 4.52 -3.27 -2.78
N LEU A 318 4.14 -4.43 -2.27
CA LEU A 318 4.98 -5.63 -2.34
C LEU A 318 5.32 -6.07 -3.77
N HIS A 319 4.33 -6.11 -4.65
CA HIS A 319 4.53 -6.55 -6.04
C HIS A 319 5.35 -5.52 -6.83
N GLU A 320 5.15 -4.23 -6.58
CA GLU A 320 5.97 -3.15 -7.13
C GLU A 320 7.42 -3.26 -6.66
N ALA A 321 7.67 -3.54 -5.37
CA ALA A 321 9.01 -3.77 -4.86
C ALA A 321 9.72 -4.94 -5.55
N SER A 322 8.99 -6.01 -5.88
CA SER A 322 9.52 -7.15 -6.64
C SER A 322 9.89 -6.78 -8.08
N ASP A 323 9.01 -6.06 -8.79
CA ASP A 323 9.26 -5.62 -10.16
C ASP A 323 10.41 -4.59 -10.20
N GLN A 324 10.40 -3.60 -9.31
CA GLN A 324 11.47 -2.60 -9.19
C GLN A 324 12.81 -3.26 -8.84
N GLY A 325 12.83 -4.23 -7.92
CA GLY A 325 14.03 -4.99 -7.60
C GLY A 325 14.56 -5.77 -8.81
N THR A 326 13.67 -6.38 -9.59
CA THR A 326 14.02 -7.04 -10.86
C THR A 326 14.68 -6.06 -11.83
N ILE A 327 14.08 -4.89 -12.06
CA ILE A 327 14.60 -3.86 -12.96
C ILE A 327 15.97 -3.35 -12.48
N ALA A 328 16.08 -2.96 -11.21
CA ALA A 328 17.31 -2.44 -10.63
C ALA A 328 18.43 -3.48 -10.65
N GLY A 329 18.14 -4.75 -10.32
CA GLY A 329 19.12 -5.84 -10.36
C GLY A 329 19.61 -6.14 -11.78
N GLN A 330 18.71 -6.18 -12.75
CA GLN A 330 19.07 -6.36 -14.15
C GLN A 330 19.97 -5.24 -14.67
N ASN A 331 19.60 -3.99 -14.40
CA ASN A 331 20.35 -2.82 -14.84
C ASN A 331 21.68 -2.68 -14.11
N ALA A 332 21.73 -2.91 -12.79
CA ALA A 332 22.99 -2.97 -12.05
C ALA A 332 23.90 -4.10 -12.58
N GLY A 333 23.34 -5.27 -12.88
CA GLY A 333 24.06 -6.40 -13.44
C GLY A 333 24.76 -6.09 -14.77
N ARG A 334 24.09 -5.37 -15.68
CA ARG A 334 24.56 -5.08 -17.05
C ARG A 334 25.14 -3.68 -17.28
N PHE A 335 25.12 -2.81 -16.28
CA PHE A 335 25.62 -1.44 -16.38
C PHE A 335 27.02 -1.41 -17.05
N PRO A 336 27.27 -0.52 -18.04
CA PRO A 336 26.50 0.68 -18.39
C PRO A 336 25.34 0.51 -19.39
N ASP A 337 24.96 -0.71 -19.80
CA ASP A 337 23.83 -0.94 -20.74
C ASP A 337 22.47 -0.86 -20.02
N VAL A 338 22.08 0.33 -19.56
CA VAL A 338 20.82 0.54 -18.82
C VAL A 338 19.62 0.44 -19.76
N ARG A 339 18.60 -0.32 -19.37
CA ARG A 339 17.38 -0.53 -20.17
C ARG A 339 16.12 -0.22 -19.36
N ASN A 340 15.08 0.21 -20.06
CA ASN A 340 13.75 0.39 -19.48
C ASN A 340 13.16 -0.96 -19.08
N GLY A 341 12.72 -1.05 -17.83
CA GLY A 341 11.92 -2.12 -17.30
C GLY A 341 10.43 -1.94 -17.59
N LEU A 342 9.73 -3.05 -17.73
CA LEU A 342 8.28 -3.05 -17.85
C LEU A 342 7.66 -2.75 -16.49
N ARG A 343 6.97 -1.62 -16.38
CA ARG A 343 6.09 -1.32 -15.24
C ARG A 343 4.68 -1.82 -15.56
N ARG A 344 4.02 -2.37 -14.56
CA ARG A 344 2.62 -2.83 -14.67
C ARG A 344 1.66 -1.67 -14.42
N ALA A 345 0.41 -1.85 -14.79
CA ALA A 345 -0.69 -0.97 -14.41
C ALA A 345 -0.76 -0.92 -12.89
N ALA A 346 -0.86 0.30 -12.35
CA ALA A 346 -0.94 0.52 -10.92
C ALA A 346 -2.17 -0.18 -10.35
N ILE A 347 -1.99 -0.90 -9.24
CA ILE A 347 -3.05 -1.56 -8.50
C ILE A 347 -2.73 -1.51 -7.01
N ALA A 348 -3.69 -1.07 -6.19
CA ALA A 348 -3.58 -1.11 -4.74
C ALA A 348 -4.91 -1.58 -4.14
N ALA A 349 -4.84 -2.28 -3.01
CA ALA A 349 -6.00 -2.74 -2.26
C ALA A 349 -5.81 -2.48 -0.76
N VAL A 350 -6.92 -2.17 -0.08
CA VAL A 350 -7.03 -2.12 1.38
C VAL A 350 -7.96 -3.24 1.80
N PHE A 351 -7.47 -4.10 2.67
CA PHE A 351 -8.18 -5.32 3.11
C PHE A 351 -9.09 -5.02 4.31
N SER A 352 -9.78 -3.88 4.25
CA SER A 352 -10.94 -3.57 5.09
C SER A 352 -12.19 -4.25 4.55
N ASP A 353 -13.31 -4.14 5.24
CA ASP A 353 -14.61 -4.61 4.77
C ASP A 353 -15.69 -3.53 4.98
N PRO A 354 -16.16 -2.85 3.91
CA PRO A 354 -15.85 -3.15 2.51
C PRO A 354 -14.39 -2.85 2.15
N GLN A 355 -13.86 -3.58 1.17
CA GLN A 355 -12.50 -3.40 0.68
C GLN A 355 -12.40 -2.11 -0.14
N ILE A 356 -11.24 -1.47 -0.15
CA ILE A 356 -10.95 -0.31 -1.02
C ILE A 356 -9.96 -0.76 -2.09
N ALA A 357 -10.12 -0.27 -3.31
CA ALA A 357 -9.16 -0.51 -4.38
C ALA A 357 -8.90 0.73 -5.24
N MET A 358 -7.65 0.86 -5.68
CA MET A 358 -7.16 1.86 -6.63
C MET A 358 -6.60 1.13 -7.85
N VAL A 359 -6.94 1.60 -9.05
CA VAL A 359 -6.46 1.00 -10.30
C VAL A 359 -6.11 2.09 -11.30
N GLY A 360 -4.99 1.93 -12.01
CA GLY A 360 -4.55 2.89 -13.02
C GLY A 360 -4.24 4.25 -12.40
N GLU A 361 -4.65 5.32 -13.08
CA GLU A 361 -4.48 6.68 -12.57
C GLU A 361 -5.55 7.02 -11.52
N THR A 362 -5.13 7.68 -10.44
CA THR A 362 -6.04 8.16 -9.39
C THR A 362 -6.85 9.36 -9.89
N TYR A 363 -7.99 9.62 -9.25
CA TYR A 363 -8.81 10.80 -9.54
C TYR A 363 -7.99 12.10 -9.48
N LYS A 364 -7.11 12.22 -8.48
CA LYS A 364 -6.19 13.35 -8.33
C LYS A 364 -5.21 13.47 -9.51
N GLN A 365 -4.62 12.37 -9.97
CA GLN A 365 -3.70 12.37 -11.12
C GLN A 365 -4.43 12.76 -12.40
N ILE A 366 -5.60 12.17 -12.65
CA ILE A 366 -6.42 12.44 -13.83
C ILE A 366 -6.89 13.88 -13.84
N THR A 367 -7.40 14.40 -12.71
CA THR A 367 -7.84 15.79 -12.60
C THR A 367 -6.69 16.77 -12.82
N ALA A 368 -5.49 16.48 -12.31
CA ALA A 368 -4.32 17.33 -12.56
C ALA A 368 -3.92 17.35 -14.06
N ARG A 369 -4.15 16.26 -14.79
CA ARG A 369 -3.81 16.17 -16.22
C ARG A 369 -4.91 16.70 -17.16
N PHE A 370 -6.16 16.45 -16.84
CA PHE A 370 -7.31 16.62 -17.74
C PHE A 370 -8.44 17.49 -17.18
N GLY A 371 -8.36 17.92 -15.91
CA GLY A 371 -9.46 18.61 -15.23
C GLY A 371 -9.83 19.96 -15.87
N GLU A 372 -8.88 20.67 -16.46
CA GLU A 372 -9.14 21.98 -17.09
C GLU A 372 -9.78 21.86 -18.48
N CYS A 373 -9.57 20.75 -19.18
CA CYS A 373 -10.06 20.56 -20.55
C CYS A 373 -11.31 19.69 -20.64
N GLY A 374 -11.77 19.10 -19.53
CA GLY A 374 -12.89 18.16 -19.53
C GLY A 374 -12.61 16.91 -20.37
N CYS A 375 -11.33 16.51 -20.47
CA CYS A 375 -10.90 15.44 -21.36
C CYS A 375 -11.11 14.02 -20.80
N PHE A 376 -11.89 13.86 -19.75
CA PHE A 376 -12.24 12.57 -19.19
C PHE A 376 -13.65 12.58 -18.62
N GLU A 377 -14.26 11.40 -18.54
CA GLU A 377 -15.58 11.19 -17.95
C GLU A 377 -15.51 10.21 -16.79
N ILE A 378 -16.56 10.25 -15.96
CA ILE A 378 -16.71 9.42 -14.78
C ILE A 378 -18.01 8.64 -14.85
N GLY A 379 -17.90 7.31 -14.78
CA GLY A 379 -19.04 6.43 -14.56
C GLY A 379 -19.04 5.88 -13.16
N GLU A 380 -20.21 5.63 -12.61
CA GLU A 380 -20.34 5.22 -11.22
C GLU A 380 -21.45 4.19 -10.96
N VAL A 381 -21.34 3.52 -9.81
CA VAL A 381 -22.37 2.61 -9.32
C VAL A 381 -22.31 2.54 -7.79
N SER A 382 -23.49 2.45 -7.16
CA SER A 382 -23.63 2.03 -5.76
C SER A 382 -23.85 0.53 -5.67
N PHE A 383 -23.16 -0.14 -4.74
CA PHE A 383 -23.33 -1.55 -4.47
C PHE A 383 -24.56 -1.87 -3.58
N GLU A 384 -25.26 -0.86 -3.08
CA GLU A 384 -26.39 -1.02 -2.13
C GLU A 384 -27.59 -1.76 -2.73
N ASN A 385 -27.80 -1.58 -4.03
CA ASN A 385 -28.84 -2.26 -4.80
C ASN A 385 -28.30 -3.27 -5.82
N GLN A 386 -27.00 -3.59 -5.74
CA GLN A 386 -26.39 -4.61 -6.59
C GLN A 386 -26.88 -6.00 -6.15
N GLY A 387 -27.43 -6.78 -7.08
CA GLY A 387 -28.16 -8.01 -6.79
C GLY A 387 -27.37 -9.03 -5.95
N ARG A 388 -26.15 -9.39 -6.39
CA ARG A 388 -25.30 -10.34 -5.67
C ARG A 388 -24.84 -9.80 -4.31
N SER A 389 -24.49 -8.51 -4.24
CA SER A 389 -24.09 -7.86 -2.99
C SER A 389 -25.22 -7.91 -1.96
N ARG A 390 -26.47 -7.70 -2.38
CA ARG A 390 -27.65 -7.83 -1.49
C ARG A 390 -27.87 -9.25 -1.02
N VAL A 391 -27.76 -10.23 -1.93
CA VAL A 391 -27.88 -11.67 -1.60
C VAL A 391 -26.89 -12.06 -0.50
N MET A 392 -25.69 -11.48 -0.50
CA MET A 392 -24.63 -11.76 0.47
C MET A 392 -24.67 -10.88 1.72
N LEU A 393 -25.60 -9.91 1.84
CA LEU A 393 -25.56 -8.84 2.85
C LEU A 393 -24.22 -8.09 2.90
N LYS A 394 -23.62 -7.90 1.72
CA LYS A 394 -22.37 -7.14 1.49
C LYS A 394 -22.61 -5.95 0.57
N ASN A 395 -23.84 -5.45 0.52
CA ASN A 395 -24.30 -4.33 -0.29
C ASN A 395 -23.96 -2.98 0.34
N LYS A 396 -22.68 -2.75 0.60
CA LYS A 396 -22.12 -1.43 0.92
C LYS A 396 -20.96 -1.18 -0.03
N GLY A 397 -20.93 -0.03 -0.68
CA GLY A 397 -19.86 0.35 -1.58
C GLY A 397 -20.28 1.35 -2.63
N HIS A 398 -19.30 2.10 -3.14
CA HIS A 398 -19.44 3.00 -4.27
C HIS A 398 -18.20 2.87 -5.17
N MET A 399 -18.41 2.75 -6.47
CA MET A 399 -17.33 2.63 -7.45
C MET A 399 -17.39 3.74 -8.48
N ARG A 400 -16.23 4.33 -8.77
CA ARG A 400 -16.04 5.33 -9.82
C ARG A 400 -14.95 4.90 -10.78
N LEU A 401 -15.26 4.98 -12.05
CA LEU A 401 -14.42 4.59 -13.18
C LEU A 401 -14.11 5.83 -14.01
N TYR A 402 -12.90 5.91 -14.56
CA TYR A 402 -12.45 7.06 -15.35
C TYR A 402 -12.04 6.62 -16.75
N ALA A 403 -12.48 7.35 -17.77
CA ALA A 403 -12.04 7.13 -19.15
C ALA A 403 -11.83 8.45 -19.90
N GLU A 404 -10.92 8.44 -20.87
CA GLU A 404 -10.61 9.57 -21.73
C GLU A 404 -11.76 9.88 -22.68
N GLN A 405 -12.13 11.16 -22.80
CA GLN A 405 -13.11 11.63 -23.77
C GLN A 405 -12.61 11.44 -25.21
N GLY A 406 -13.53 11.23 -26.16
CA GLY A 406 -13.19 11.03 -27.58
C GLY A 406 -12.74 9.60 -27.90
N THR A 407 -11.76 9.07 -27.16
CA THR A 407 -11.18 7.72 -27.40
C THR A 407 -11.89 6.62 -26.62
N GLY A 408 -12.45 6.95 -25.45
CA GLY A 408 -13.00 6.00 -24.50
C GLY A 408 -11.95 5.09 -23.83
N LEU A 409 -10.66 5.43 -23.91
CA LEU A 409 -9.59 4.69 -23.24
C LEU A 409 -9.83 4.67 -21.72
N PHE A 410 -9.85 3.47 -21.12
CA PHE A 410 -9.98 3.33 -19.67
C PHE A 410 -8.71 3.78 -18.96
N LEU A 411 -8.83 4.74 -18.04
CA LEU A 411 -7.70 5.39 -17.37
C LEU A 411 -7.44 4.84 -15.97
N GLY A 412 -8.50 4.49 -15.25
CA GLY A 412 -8.38 4.04 -13.87
C GLY A 412 -9.72 3.95 -13.14
N ALA A 413 -9.64 3.59 -11.86
CA ALA A 413 -10.78 3.48 -10.98
C ALA A 413 -10.39 3.71 -9.51
N GLU A 414 -11.33 4.29 -8.76
CA GLU A 414 -11.30 4.34 -7.31
C GLU A 414 -12.63 3.82 -6.76
N PHE A 415 -12.57 2.88 -5.81
CA PHE A 415 -13.80 2.32 -5.26
C PHE A 415 -13.63 1.67 -3.89
N ILE A 416 -14.75 1.63 -3.17
CA ILE A 416 -14.95 0.86 -1.95
C ILE A 416 -16.11 -0.10 -2.18
N GLY A 417 -15.98 -1.37 -1.84
CA GLY A 417 -17.02 -2.37 -2.10
C GLY A 417 -16.65 -3.80 -1.75
N PRO A 418 -17.58 -4.74 -1.95
CA PRO A 418 -17.35 -6.15 -1.67
C PRO A 418 -16.38 -6.77 -2.68
N GLN A 419 -15.40 -7.55 -2.19
CA GLN A 419 -14.41 -8.25 -3.03
C GLN A 419 -13.69 -7.31 -4.01
N ALA A 420 -13.40 -6.08 -3.57
CA ALA A 420 -12.80 -5.06 -4.41
C ALA A 420 -11.46 -5.48 -4.99
N GLU A 421 -10.67 -6.29 -4.26
CA GLU A 421 -9.40 -6.82 -4.73
C GLU A 421 -9.52 -7.61 -6.03
N HIS A 422 -10.59 -8.38 -6.24
CA HIS A 422 -10.78 -9.19 -7.44
C HIS A 422 -11.15 -8.32 -8.64
N ILE A 423 -12.07 -7.39 -8.45
CA ILE A 423 -12.45 -6.42 -9.49
C ILE A 423 -11.24 -5.54 -9.85
N ALA A 424 -10.41 -5.20 -8.88
CA ALA A 424 -9.21 -4.41 -9.11
C ALA A 424 -8.22 -5.11 -10.05
N HIS A 425 -8.05 -6.43 -9.93
CA HIS A 425 -7.22 -7.20 -10.86
C HIS A 425 -7.78 -7.19 -12.28
N LEU A 426 -9.11 -7.37 -12.43
CA LEU A 426 -9.77 -7.30 -13.74
C LEU A 426 -9.57 -5.93 -14.40
N LEU A 427 -9.76 -4.85 -13.63
CA LEU A 427 -9.56 -3.49 -14.10
C LEU A 427 -8.09 -3.17 -14.40
N ALA A 428 -7.15 -3.66 -13.58
CA ALA A 428 -5.72 -3.44 -13.79
C ALA A 428 -5.25 -4.10 -15.09
N TRP A 429 -5.78 -5.28 -15.41
CA TRP A 429 -5.53 -5.92 -16.70
C TRP A 429 -6.11 -5.12 -17.86
N ALA A 430 -7.30 -4.54 -17.70
CA ALA A 430 -7.88 -3.67 -18.72
C ALA A 430 -7.01 -2.42 -18.97
N VAL A 431 -6.50 -1.79 -17.92
CA VAL A 431 -5.53 -0.66 -18.02
C VAL A 431 -4.25 -1.10 -18.70
N GLN A 432 -3.66 -2.24 -18.28
CA GLN A 432 -2.43 -2.77 -18.87
C GLN A 432 -2.56 -3.03 -20.37
N ASN A 433 -3.73 -3.50 -20.80
CA ASN A 433 -4.04 -3.80 -22.20
C ASN A 433 -4.61 -2.59 -22.96
N LYS A 434 -4.68 -1.41 -22.32
CA LYS A 434 -5.21 -0.17 -22.92
C LYS A 434 -6.60 -0.34 -23.53
N MET A 435 -7.47 -1.07 -22.84
CA MET A 435 -8.83 -1.32 -23.31
C MET A 435 -9.66 -0.04 -23.28
N THR A 436 -10.57 0.10 -24.24
CA THR A 436 -11.61 1.13 -24.19
C THR A 436 -12.84 0.64 -23.42
N VAL A 437 -13.65 1.56 -22.90
CA VAL A 437 -14.89 1.23 -22.19
C VAL A 437 -15.84 0.36 -23.03
N PRO A 438 -16.08 0.64 -24.34
CA PRO A 438 -16.83 -0.28 -25.20
C PRO A 438 -16.25 -1.70 -25.25
N GLN A 439 -14.93 -1.84 -25.41
CA GLN A 439 -14.27 -3.16 -25.42
C GLN A 439 -14.45 -3.90 -24.10
N MET A 440 -14.42 -3.18 -22.96
CA MET A 440 -14.69 -3.76 -21.65
C MET A 440 -16.16 -4.21 -21.51
N LEU A 441 -17.11 -3.48 -22.09
CA LEU A 441 -18.53 -3.85 -22.09
C LEU A 441 -18.84 -5.08 -22.95
N ASP A 442 -18.04 -5.34 -23.99
CA ASP A 442 -18.13 -6.56 -24.82
C ASP A 442 -17.60 -7.82 -24.11
N MET A 443 -16.91 -7.67 -22.98
CA MET A 443 -16.40 -8.79 -22.19
C MET A 443 -17.54 -9.48 -21.41
N PRO A 444 -17.37 -10.78 -21.06
CA PRO A 444 -18.38 -11.51 -20.33
C PRO A 444 -18.53 -11.02 -18.88
N PHE A 445 -19.78 -10.76 -18.49
CA PHE A 445 -20.20 -10.57 -17.10
C PHE A 445 -21.23 -11.64 -16.76
N TYR A 446 -20.88 -12.54 -15.84
CA TYR A 446 -21.75 -13.63 -15.42
C TYR A 446 -22.99 -13.13 -14.64
N HIS A 447 -23.91 -14.02 -14.26
CA HIS A 447 -25.06 -13.66 -13.44
C HIS A 447 -25.45 -14.79 -12.45
N PRO A 448 -25.75 -14.48 -11.17
CA PRO A 448 -25.56 -13.20 -10.47
C PRO A 448 -24.18 -13.06 -9.82
N VAL A 449 -23.42 -12.02 -10.17
CA VAL A 449 -22.06 -11.76 -9.62
C VAL A 449 -21.84 -10.27 -9.30
N ILE A 450 -20.81 -9.93 -8.52
CA ILE A 450 -20.54 -8.54 -8.10
C ILE A 450 -20.07 -7.70 -9.29
N GLU A 451 -19.39 -8.30 -10.26
CA GLU A 451 -18.88 -7.69 -11.49
C GLU A 451 -20.01 -7.10 -12.36
N GLU A 452 -21.27 -7.52 -12.18
CA GLU A 452 -22.40 -6.84 -12.84
C GLU A 452 -22.56 -5.39 -12.35
N GLY A 453 -22.08 -5.05 -11.15
CA GLY A 453 -21.95 -3.67 -10.67
C GLY A 453 -20.92 -2.90 -11.49
N LEU A 454 -19.75 -3.50 -11.76
CA LEU A 454 -18.76 -2.94 -12.68
C LEU A 454 -19.38 -2.68 -14.06
N ARG A 455 -20.15 -3.63 -14.61
CA ARG A 455 -20.87 -3.42 -15.89
C ARG A 455 -21.81 -2.21 -15.85
N THR A 456 -22.50 -1.99 -14.73
CA THR A 456 -23.36 -0.80 -14.57
C THR A 456 -22.54 0.50 -14.59
N ALA A 457 -21.44 0.57 -13.85
CA ALA A 457 -20.56 1.74 -13.88
C ALA A 457 -19.93 1.98 -15.27
N LEU A 458 -19.56 0.91 -15.98
CA LEU A 458 -19.07 1.00 -17.36
C LEU A 458 -20.15 1.51 -18.32
N ARG A 459 -21.42 1.09 -18.16
CA ARG A 459 -22.53 1.61 -18.97
C ARG A 459 -22.78 3.09 -18.71
N ASP A 460 -22.76 3.49 -17.45
CA ASP A 460 -22.89 4.90 -17.05
C ASP A 460 -21.73 5.74 -17.62
N LEU A 461 -20.49 5.24 -17.53
CA LEU A 461 -19.33 5.88 -18.15
C LEU A 461 -19.49 5.99 -19.67
N ASN A 462 -19.85 4.90 -20.33
CA ASN A 462 -20.00 4.84 -21.79
C ASN A 462 -21.08 5.79 -22.31
N ALA A 463 -22.16 6.01 -21.55
CA ALA A 463 -23.22 6.93 -21.93
C ALA A 463 -22.79 8.41 -21.86
N LYS A 464 -21.76 8.73 -21.06
CA LYS A 464 -21.21 10.08 -20.90
C LYS A 464 -20.06 10.37 -21.88
N LEU A 465 -19.41 9.32 -22.38
CA LEU A 465 -18.36 9.44 -23.38
C LEU A 465 -18.93 9.90 -24.73
N LYS A 466 -18.31 10.92 -25.30
CA LYS A 466 -18.54 11.36 -26.67
C LYS A 466 -17.49 10.68 -27.55
N PHE A 467 -17.91 9.78 -28.42
CA PHE A 467 -17.00 9.09 -29.35
C PHE A 467 -16.82 9.90 -30.63
N GLY A 468 -15.57 9.99 -31.11
CA GLY A 468 -15.21 10.73 -32.31
C GLY A 468 -14.74 12.16 -32.01
N PRO A 469 -14.23 12.90 -33.02
CA PRO A 469 -13.87 14.30 -32.83
C PRO A 469 -15.11 15.11 -32.47
N ASP A 470 -14.94 16.19 -31.69
CA ASP A 470 -15.97 17.22 -31.57
C ASP A 470 -16.45 17.60 -32.98
N ILE A 471 -17.76 17.69 -33.18
CA ILE A 471 -18.28 18.38 -34.35
C ILE A 471 -17.78 19.81 -34.20
N ILE A 472 -16.73 20.15 -34.94
CA ILE A 472 -16.30 21.53 -35.10
C ILE A 472 -17.55 22.24 -35.64
N ASN A 473 -18.15 23.12 -34.87
CA ASN A 473 -19.15 24.08 -35.35
C ASN A 473 -18.46 25.10 -36.27
N GLN A 474 -17.80 24.61 -37.33
CA GLN A 474 -17.50 25.42 -38.49
C GLN A 474 -18.76 25.35 -39.34
N CYS A 475 -19.50 26.46 -39.33
CA CYS A 475 -20.54 26.74 -40.29
C CYS A 475 -19.97 26.52 -41.70
N MET A 476 -20.24 25.35 -42.29
CA MET A 476 -19.88 25.04 -43.69
C MET A 476 -20.85 25.68 -44.70
N GLU A 477 -21.80 26.52 -44.25
CA GLU A 477 -22.68 27.31 -45.12
C GLU A 477 -22.29 28.80 -45.22
N CYS A 478 -21.22 29.26 -44.58
CA CYS A 478 -20.65 30.56 -44.92
C CYS A 478 -19.69 30.41 -46.12
N GLY A 479 -20.26 30.22 -47.31
CA GLY A 479 -19.54 30.34 -48.57
C GLY A 479 -19.03 31.78 -48.79
N PRO A 480 -17.97 31.98 -49.62
CA PRO A 480 -17.51 33.32 -49.94
C PRO A 480 -18.45 33.92 -51.00
N GLY A 481 -19.34 34.83 -50.60
CA GLY A 481 -20.11 35.61 -51.58
C GLY A 481 -21.32 36.36 -51.02
N ASN A 482 -21.12 37.68 -50.88
CA ASN A 482 -22.08 38.78 -50.71
C ASN A 482 -22.66 39.05 -49.32
#